data_AF-A0A1S2YQ00-F1
#
_entry.id   AF-A0A1S2YQ00-F1
#
_cell.length_a   1.000
_cell.length_b   1.000
_cell.length_c   1.000
_cell.angle_alpha   90.00
_cell.angle_beta   90.00
_cell.angle_gamma   90.00
#
_symmetry.space_group_name_H-M   'P 1'
#
loop_
_entity.id
_entity.type
_entity.pdbx_description
1 polymer ?
#
loop_
_entity_poly.entity_id
_entity_poly.type
_entity_poly.pdbx_seq_one_letter_code
_entity_poly.pdbx_strand_id
1 'polypeptide(L)'
;MVKVMKAKANEGLSKIHELQRVGNGARKALNSCSDKYKAILVADIPQAIEALQKGDPKFAEDGANDAANEANYCESGFYGKSPLTKQNNAMHDVSSVAAAIVRELL
;
A
#
# COMPACT_ATOMS: atom_id res chain seq x y z
N MET A 1 10.37 8.24 -4.98
CA MET A 1 9.01 7.64 -4.95
C MET A 1 8.89 6.46 -3.98
N VAL A 2 9.63 5.34 -4.15
CA VAL A 2 9.42 4.11 -3.35
C VAL A 2 9.63 4.30 -1.84
N LYS A 3 10.55 5.19 -1.42
CA LYS A 3 10.69 5.56 0.00
C LYS A 3 9.42 6.22 0.60
N VAL A 4 8.69 7.00 -0.20
CA VAL A 4 7.43 7.64 0.21
C VAL A 4 6.33 6.59 0.33
N MET A 5 6.24 5.66 -0.61
CA MET A 5 5.36 4.48 -0.50
C MET A 5 5.60 3.74 0.81
N LYS A 6 6.86 3.46 1.16
CA LYS A 6 7.23 2.81 2.43
C LYS A 6 6.79 3.62 3.65
N ALA A 7 6.94 4.93 3.63
CA ALA A 7 6.48 5.77 4.73
C ALA A 7 4.95 5.68 4.89
N LYS A 8 4.18 5.80 3.81
CA LYS A 8 2.72 5.72 3.83
C LYS A 8 2.19 4.34 4.19
N ALA A 9 2.87 3.28 3.75
CA ALA A 9 2.53 1.91 4.13
C ALA A 9 2.71 1.71 5.65
N ASN A 10 3.79 2.22 6.24
CA ASN A 10 3.99 2.15 7.69
C ASN A 10 2.96 2.99 8.46
N GLU A 11 2.66 4.21 8.01
CA GLU A 11 1.61 5.05 8.61
C GLU A 11 0.24 4.33 8.61
N GLY A 12 -0.13 3.70 7.49
CA GLY A 12 -1.35 2.90 7.37
C GLY A 12 -1.38 1.69 8.29
N LEU A 13 -0.30 0.90 8.29
CA LEU A 13 -0.19 -0.28 9.15
C LEU A 13 -0.24 0.07 10.65
N SER A 14 0.43 1.15 11.05
CA SER A 14 0.35 1.66 12.43
C SER A 14 -1.09 2.02 12.81
N LYS A 15 -1.83 2.71 11.92
CA LYS A 15 -3.23 3.05 12.18
C LYS A 15 -4.13 1.81 12.25
N ILE A 16 -3.90 0.82 11.40
CA ILE A 16 -4.61 -0.47 11.45
C ILE A 16 -4.41 -1.13 12.82
N HIS A 17 -3.17 -1.22 13.30
CA HIS A 17 -2.88 -1.81 14.60
C HIS A 17 -3.53 -1.05 15.77
N GLU A 18 -3.56 0.28 15.72
CA GLU A 18 -4.28 1.10 16.71
C GLU A 18 -5.77 0.73 16.74
N LEU A 19 -6.44 0.74 15.58
CA LEU A 19 -7.86 0.44 15.45
C LEU A 19 -8.20 -1.00 15.88
N GLN A 20 -7.30 -1.96 15.59
CA GLN A 20 -7.43 -3.34 16.02
C GLN A 20 -7.39 -3.49 17.54
N ARG A 21 -6.61 -2.65 18.25
CA ARG A 21 -6.52 -2.67 19.73
C ARG A 21 -7.74 -2.04 20.38
N VAL A 22 -8.28 -0.98 19.79
CA VAL A 22 -9.48 -0.29 20.30
C VAL A 22 -10.75 -1.15 20.14
N GLY A 23 -10.74 -2.13 19.23
CA GLY A 23 -11.82 -3.10 19.11
C GLY A 23 -13.06 -2.52 18.43
N ASN A 24 -12.87 -1.88 17.27
CA ASN A 24 -14.01 -1.46 16.46
C ASN A 24 -14.70 -2.70 15.81
N GLY A 25 -16.00 -2.60 15.52
CA GLY A 25 -16.81 -3.68 14.93
C GLY A 25 -16.39 -4.13 13.52
N ALA A 26 -15.27 -3.61 12.98
CA ALA A 26 -14.74 -3.91 11.66
C ALA A 26 -13.51 -4.86 11.71
N ARG A 27 -13.39 -5.70 12.75
CA ARG A 27 -12.25 -6.61 12.99
C ARG A 27 -11.81 -7.39 11.75
N LYS A 28 -12.75 -7.96 10.99
CA LYS A 28 -12.45 -8.73 9.77
C LYS A 28 -11.80 -7.85 8.68
N ALA A 29 -12.38 -6.68 8.42
CA ALA A 29 -11.83 -5.73 7.44
C ALA A 29 -10.46 -5.22 7.87
N LEU A 30 -10.28 -4.89 9.16
CA LEU A 30 -8.98 -4.47 9.70
C LEU A 30 -7.90 -5.55 9.58
N ASN A 31 -8.24 -6.82 9.85
CA ASN A 31 -7.29 -7.93 9.68
C ASN A 31 -6.88 -8.08 8.22
N SER A 32 -7.85 -8.04 7.30
CA SER A 32 -7.56 -8.07 5.87
C SER A 32 -6.65 -6.90 5.47
N CYS A 33 -6.94 -5.68 5.92
CA CYS A 33 -6.05 -4.53 5.70
C CYS A 33 -4.65 -4.72 6.28
N SER A 34 -4.51 -5.31 7.47
CA SER A 34 -3.19 -5.60 8.06
C SER A 34 -2.39 -6.53 7.15
N ASP A 35 -3.00 -7.57 6.60
CA ASP A 35 -2.32 -8.50 5.70
C ASP A 35 -1.92 -7.83 4.38
N LYS A 36 -2.78 -6.97 3.83
CA LYS A 36 -2.50 -6.17 2.62
C LYS A 36 -1.33 -5.21 2.82
N TYR A 37 -1.35 -4.42 3.90
CA TYR A 37 -0.25 -3.50 4.20
C TYR A 37 1.06 -4.23 4.54
N LYS A 38 0.99 -5.45 5.11
CA LYS A 38 2.18 -6.30 5.24
C LYS A 38 2.70 -6.73 3.87
N ALA A 39 1.84 -7.18 2.95
CA ALA A 39 2.23 -7.53 1.58
C ALA A 39 2.96 -6.36 0.90
N ILE A 40 2.40 -5.15 0.99
CA ILE A 40 3.05 -3.92 0.49
C ILE A 40 4.48 -3.76 1.04
N LEU A 41 4.66 -3.94 2.34
CA LEU A 41 5.94 -3.70 3.02
C LEU A 41 6.98 -4.80 2.79
N VAL A 42 6.55 -6.05 2.61
CA VAL A 42 7.45 -7.21 2.53
C VAL A 42 7.64 -7.77 1.13
N ALA A 43 6.75 -7.44 0.18
CA ALA A 43 6.80 -7.90 -1.20
C ALA A 43 6.90 -6.71 -2.18
N ASP A 44 5.85 -5.90 -2.27
CA ASP A 44 5.70 -4.90 -3.35
C ASP A 44 6.81 -3.84 -3.33
N ILE A 45 7.08 -3.25 -2.16
CA ILE A 45 8.14 -2.25 -2.00
C ILE A 45 9.53 -2.87 -2.21
N PRO A 46 9.89 -4.00 -1.57
CA PRO A 46 11.16 -4.68 -1.86
C PRO A 46 11.35 -5.01 -3.34
N GLN A 47 10.34 -5.54 -4.03
CA GLN A 47 10.38 -5.81 -5.46
C GLN A 47 10.70 -4.53 -6.24
N ALA A 48 9.97 -3.44 -5.98
CA ALA A 48 10.21 -2.19 -6.68
C ALA A 48 11.59 -1.58 -6.42
N ILE A 49 12.15 -1.73 -5.21
CA ILE A 49 13.52 -1.31 -4.91
C ILE A 49 14.53 -2.13 -5.70
N GLU A 50 14.41 -3.46 -5.65
CA GLU A 50 15.35 -4.37 -6.31
C GLU A 50 15.33 -4.19 -7.83
N ALA A 51 14.14 -4.10 -8.41
CA ALA A 51 13.90 -3.88 -9.83
C ALA A 51 14.56 -2.57 -10.31
N LEU A 52 14.38 -1.45 -9.58
CA LEU A 52 15.05 -0.19 -9.90
C LEU A 52 16.58 -0.27 -9.76
N GLN A 53 17.10 -1.00 -8.78
CA GLN A 53 18.54 -1.17 -8.58
C GLN A 53 19.19 -2.01 -9.69
N LYS A 54 18.46 -2.98 -10.22
CA LYS A 54 18.93 -3.87 -11.28
C LYS A 54 18.67 -3.36 -12.69
N GLY A 55 17.98 -2.21 -12.83
CA GLY A 55 17.66 -1.63 -14.12
C GLY A 55 16.52 -2.37 -14.85
N ASP A 56 15.59 -2.98 -14.11
CA ASP A 56 14.39 -3.63 -14.65
C ASP A 56 13.14 -2.86 -14.21
N PRO A 57 12.84 -1.71 -14.84
CA PRO A 57 11.75 -0.84 -14.40
C PRO A 57 10.36 -1.50 -14.50
N LYS A 58 10.19 -2.57 -15.29
CA LYS A 58 8.89 -3.22 -15.44
C LYS A 58 8.40 -3.81 -14.12
N PHE A 59 9.25 -4.54 -13.40
CA PHE A 59 8.89 -5.07 -12.08
C PHE A 59 8.71 -3.99 -11.01
N ALA A 60 9.35 -2.83 -11.18
CA ALA A 60 9.14 -1.69 -10.28
C ALA A 60 7.79 -1.00 -10.51
N GLU A 61 7.35 -0.92 -11.76
CA GLU A 61 6.00 -0.46 -12.10
C GLU A 61 4.96 -1.41 -11.52
N ASP A 62 5.16 -2.72 -11.69
CA ASP A 62 4.24 -3.74 -11.19
C ASP A 62 4.14 -3.70 -9.67
N GLY A 63 5.26 -3.64 -8.94
CA GLY A 63 5.24 -3.50 -7.48
C GLY A 63 4.56 -2.22 -7.00
N ALA A 64 4.66 -1.11 -7.75
CA ALA A 64 3.94 0.11 -7.42
C ALA A 64 2.42 0.00 -7.70
N ASN A 65 2.02 -0.62 -8.80
CA ASN A 65 0.60 -0.85 -9.10
C ASN A 65 -0.04 -1.81 -8.10
N ASP A 66 0.65 -2.88 -7.70
CA ASP A 66 0.16 -3.83 -6.71
C ASP A 66 -0.03 -3.15 -5.35
N ALA A 67 0.91 -2.31 -4.93
CA ALA A 67 0.75 -1.53 -3.70
C ALA A 67 -0.46 -0.58 -3.74
N ALA A 68 -0.75 0.01 -4.91
CA ALA A 68 -1.94 0.83 -5.09
C ALA A 68 -3.23 0.00 -4.98
N ASN A 69 -3.24 -1.18 -5.62
CA ASN A 69 -4.37 -2.12 -5.58
C ASN A 69 -4.62 -2.62 -4.16
N GLU A 70 -3.58 -2.96 -3.40
CA GLU A 70 -3.73 -3.43 -2.02
C GLU A 70 -4.30 -2.37 -1.09
N ALA A 71 -3.91 -1.11 -1.25
CA ALA A 71 -4.52 0.02 -0.53
C ALA A 71 -6.01 0.18 -0.89
N ASN A 72 -6.36 0.06 -2.18
CA ASN A 72 -7.74 0.16 -2.65
C ASN A 72 -8.62 -1.02 -2.19
N TYR A 73 -8.07 -2.24 -2.18
CA TYR A 73 -8.76 -3.42 -1.66
C TYR A 73 -8.99 -3.32 -0.14
N CYS A 74 -8.04 -2.75 0.60
CA CYS A 74 -8.26 -2.45 2.02
C CYS A 74 -9.44 -1.47 2.19
N GLU A 75 -9.50 -0.39 1.41
CA GLU A 75 -10.58 0.60 1.48
C GLU A 75 -11.95 -0.02 1.16
N SER A 76 -12.00 -0.81 0.09
CA SER A 76 -13.22 -1.47 -0.39
C SER A 76 -13.80 -2.44 0.64
N GLY A 77 -12.97 -3.02 1.51
CA GLY A 77 -13.39 -3.92 2.59
C GLY A 77 -14.31 -3.29 3.65
N PHE A 78 -14.43 -1.95 3.67
CA PHE A 78 -15.26 -1.23 4.64
C PHE A 78 -16.59 -0.72 4.09
N TYR A 79 -16.92 -0.99 2.81
CA TYR A 79 -18.21 -0.63 2.20
C TYR A 79 -18.60 0.86 2.42
N GLY A 80 -17.62 1.77 2.27
CA GLY A 80 -17.83 3.22 2.35
C GLY A 80 -17.77 3.83 3.77
N LYS A 81 -17.46 3.05 4.80
CA LYS A 81 -17.30 3.54 6.19
C LYS A 81 -15.89 3.25 6.74
N SER A 82 -14.88 3.40 5.90
CA SER A 82 -13.51 3.09 6.26
C SER A 82 -12.95 4.07 7.29
N PRO A 83 -12.45 3.59 8.44
CA PRO A 83 -11.68 4.41 9.37
C PRO A 83 -10.26 4.70 8.87
N LEU A 84 -9.92 4.23 7.66
CA LEU A 84 -8.60 4.28 7.05
C LEU A 84 -8.57 5.05 5.72
N THR A 85 -9.68 5.67 5.28
CA THR A 85 -9.78 6.35 3.97
C THR A 85 -8.59 7.28 3.70
N LYS A 86 -8.16 8.06 4.70
CA LYS A 86 -7.02 8.95 4.54
C LYS A 86 -5.72 8.19 4.25
N GLN A 87 -5.45 7.13 5.01
CA GLN A 87 -4.25 6.30 4.87
C GLN A 87 -4.27 5.52 3.55
N ASN A 88 -5.41 4.91 3.22
CA ASN A 88 -5.59 4.13 2.00
C ASN A 88 -5.45 4.99 0.75
N ASN A 89 -6.08 6.17 0.72
CA ASN A 89 -5.94 7.09 -0.41
C ASN A 89 -4.50 7.59 -0.53
N ALA A 90 -3.86 7.97 0.58
CA ALA A 90 -2.47 8.40 0.55
C ALA A 90 -1.53 7.31 0.02
N MET A 91 -1.74 6.05 0.43
CA MET A 91 -0.95 4.91 -0.04
C MET A 91 -1.22 4.60 -1.52
N HIS A 92 -2.48 4.62 -1.93
CA HIS A 92 -2.90 4.47 -3.33
C HIS A 92 -2.23 5.54 -4.21
N ASP A 93 -2.42 6.82 -3.89
CA ASP A 93 -2.00 7.93 -4.74
C ASP A 93 -0.48 7.98 -4.93
N VAL A 94 0.29 7.80 -3.84
CA VAL A 94 1.76 7.80 -3.96
C VAL A 94 2.28 6.58 -4.73
N SER A 95 1.55 5.46 -4.69
CA SER A 95 1.90 4.25 -5.44
C SER A 95 1.55 4.40 -6.92
N SER A 96 0.38 4.96 -7.25
CA SER A 96 0.02 5.26 -8.64
C SER A 96 0.96 6.28 -9.28
N VAL A 97 1.36 7.32 -8.53
CA VAL A 97 2.38 8.29 -8.99
C VAL A 97 3.73 7.61 -9.17
N ALA A 98 4.13 6.71 -8.24
CA ALA A 98 5.37 5.96 -8.40
C ALA A 98 5.35 5.08 -9.65
N ALA A 99 4.25 4.35 -9.91
CA ALA A 99 4.10 3.54 -11.11
C ALA A 99 4.19 4.39 -12.39
N ALA A 100 3.51 5.54 -12.43
CA ALA A 100 3.58 6.46 -13.56
C ALA A 100 5.01 6.98 -13.80
N ILE A 101 5.76 7.33 -12.75
CA ILE A 101 7.17 7.76 -12.89
C ILE A 101 8.05 6.62 -13.38
N VAL A 102 7.88 5.40 -12.86
CA VAL A 102 8.65 4.24 -13.31
C VAL A 102 8.36 3.91 -14.77
N ARG A 103 7.12 4.09 -15.23
CA ARG A 103 6.71 3.85 -16.61
C ARG A 103 7.52 4.66 -17.63
N GLU A 104 7.96 5.87 -17.27
CA GLU A 104 8.81 6.71 -18.12
C GLU A 104 10.24 6.13 -18.33
N LEU A 105 10.59 5.05 -17.62
CA LEU A 105 11.87 4.35 -17.74
C LEU A 105 11.79 3.06 -18.58
N LEU A 106 10.59 2.69 -19.06
CA LEU A 106 10.35 1.46 -19.84
C LEU A 106 10.78 1.59 -21.31
#